data_AF-A0A7X2ZB18-F1
#
_entry.id   AF-A0A7X2ZB18-F1
#
_cell.length_a   1.000
_cell.length_b   1.000
_cell.length_c   1.000
_cell.angle_alpha   90.00
_cell.angle_beta   90.00
_cell.angle_gamma   90.00
#
_symmetry.space_group_name_H-M   'P 1'
#
loop_
_entity.id
_entity.type
_entity.pdbx_description
1 polymer ?
#
loop_
_entity_poly.entity_id
_entity_poly.type
_entity_poly.pdbx_seq_one_letter_code
_entity_poly.pdbx_strand_id
1 'polypeptide(L)'
;MSKTSIIIPVHMAKELLGKCIASIRNHTDIPYEIIVIDNGSNDGTDEYCRKERITFVSLPWKHAVSDACNLGLRLSTGENLLLLKHDVLASRNWLSGMLQGLNSQEDIGIVRPSLTPIQIHLNKHVADEDVLERCILFKRDLLNKIGFLQTPQLFADRVFHDYCSRASQAGYQLMIAGKVKLNPDSTIERVAAHTP
;
A
#
# COMPACT_ATOMS: atom_id res chain seq x y z
N MET A 1 -1.92 16.30 -12.60
CA MET A 1 -2.17 14.91 -12.14
C MET A 1 -3.00 14.99 -10.86
N SER A 2 -4.00 14.12 -10.73
CA SER A 2 -4.86 14.06 -9.53
C SER A 2 -4.09 13.62 -8.29
N LYS A 3 -4.55 14.07 -7.12
CA LYS A 3 -3.94 13.75 -5.81
C LYS A 3 -4.05 12.26 -5.50
N THR A 4 -2.97 11.65 -4.99
CA THR A 4 -2.97 10.27 -4.47
C THR A 4 -2.96 10.28 -2.95
N SER A 5 -3.89 9.58 -2.31
CA SER A 5 -3.82 9.31 -0.87
C SER A 5 -3.06 8.02 -0.61
N ILE A 6 -1.98 8.11 0.16
CA ILE A 6 -1.14 6.99 0.56
C ILE A 6 -1.52 6.62 2.00
N ILE A 7 -2.15 5.47 2.18
CA ILE A 7 -2.60 4.94 3.47
C ILE A 7 -1.57 3.92 3.95
N ILE A 8 -1.02 4.16 5.14
CA ILE A 8 0.04 3.33 5.74
C ILE A 8 -0.43 2.79 7.10
N PRO A 9 -0.88 1.52 7.19
CA PRO A 9 -1.10 0.88 8.47
C PRO A 9 0.23 0.52 9.14
N VAL A 10 0.34 0.79 10.45
CA VAL A 10 1.58 0.54 11.22
C VAL A 10 1.29 -0.05 12.60
N HIS A 11 2.21 -0.87 13.10
CA HIS A 11 2.22 -1.39 14.48
C HIS A 11 3.65 -1.70 14.91
N MET A 12 4.16 -1.02 15.94
CA MET A 12 5.48 -1.19 16.53
C MET A 12 6.63 -1.18 15.51
N ALA A 13 6.61 -0.22 14.58
CA ALA A 13 7.56 -0.16 13.47
C ALA A 13 8.04 1.26 13.14
N LYS A 14 8.19 2.14 14.15
CA LYS A 14 8.58 3.55 13.99
C LYS A 14 9.78 3.75 13.05
N GLU A 15 10.84 2.96 13.21
CA GLU A 15 12.06 3.13 12.41
C GLU A 15 11.85 2.83 10.92
N LEU A 16 11.14 1.72 10.61
CA LEU A 16 10.80 1.33 9.26
C LEU A 16 9.85 2.36 8.62
N LEU A 17 8.82 2.76 9.37
CA LEU A 17 7.89 3.81 8.97
C LEU A 17 8.63 5.10 8.60
N GLY A 18 9.60 5.49 9.43
CA GLY A 18 10.40 6.69 9.19
C GLY A 18 11.18 6.65 7.88
N LYS A 19 11.82 5.51 7.58
CA LYS A 19 12.53 5.30 6.30
C LYS A 19 11.57 5.24 5.11
N CYS A 20 10.41 4.59 5.27
CA CYS A 20 9.35 4.55 4.27
C CYS A 20 8.89 5.96 3.89
N ILE A 21 8.49 6.78 4.87
CA ILE A 21 8.04 8.16 4.64
C ILE A 21 9.14 9.02 4.02
N ALA A 22 10.38 8.91 4.52
CA ALA A 22 11.51 9.64 3.94
C ALA A 22 11.71 9.26 2.45
N SER A 23 11.61 7.98 2.10
CA SER A 23 11.72 7.52 0.72
C SER A 23 10.60 8.06 -0.17
N ILE A 24 9.35 8.08 0.33
CA ILE A 24 8.20 8.64 -0.39
C ILE A 24 8.43 10.12 -0.67
N ARG A 25 8.84 10.89 0.34
CA ARG A 25 9.10 12.33 0.21
C ARG A 25 10.23 12.64 -0.78
N ASN A 26 11.28 11.81 -0.79
CA ASN A 26 12.44 12.02 -1.66
C ASN A 26 12.20 11.64 -3.12
N HIS A 27 11.24 10.74 -3.40
CA HIS A 27 11.06 10.14 -4.72
C HIS A 27 9.67 10.36 -5.35
N THR A 28 8.88 11.29 -4.79
CA THR A 28 7.52 11.59 -5.28
C THR A 28 7.34 13.07 -5.54
N ASP A 29 7.33 13.45 -6.81
CA ASP A 29 7.24 14.86 -7.26
C ASP A 29 5.84 15.25 -7.78
N ILE A 30 4.82 14.44 -7.46
CA ILE A 30 3.42 14.64 -7.88
C ILE A 30 2.52 14.78 -6.65
N PRO A 31 1.31 15.36 -6.74
CA PRO A 31 0.48 15.61 -5.57
C PRO A 31 0.09 14.32 -4.81
N TYR A 32 0.43 14.26 -3.52
CA TYR A 32 0.02 13.17 -2.62
C TYR A 32 -0.30 13.67 -1.21
N GLU A 33 -0.92 12.82 -0.41
CA GLU A 33 -0.96 12.93 1.05
C GLU A 33 -0.59 11.59 1.69
N ILE A 34 -0.08 11.63 2.92
CA ILE A 34 0.25 10.44 3.70
C ILE A 34 -0.70 10.41 4.90
N ILE A 35 -1.38 9.28 5.08
CA ILE A 35 -2.27 9.01 6.20
C ILE A 35 -1.75 7.76 6.90
N VAL A 36 -1.25 7.93 8.12
CA VAL A 36 -0.77 6.83 8.95
C VAL A 36 -1.87 6.41 9.92
N ILE A 37 -2.20 5.12 9.89
CA ILE A 37 -3.14 4.53 10.83
C ILE A 37 -2.36 3.56 11.73
N ASP A 38 -2.15 3.98 12.96
CA ASP A 38 -1.46 3.19 13.96
C ASP A 38 -2.42 2.23 14.67
N ASN A 39 -1.98 0.99 14.86
CA ASN A 39 -2.78 -0.09 15.38
C ASN A 39 -2.43 -0.42 16.85
N GLY A 40 -2.19 0.61 17.66
CA GLY A 40 -1.86 0.49 19.08
C GLY A 40 -0.36 0.38 19.38
N SER A 41 0.49 1.16 18.69
CA SER A 41 1.92 1.18 18.98
C SER A 41 2.25 1.90 20.29
N ASN A 42 3.33 1.48 20.94
CA ASN A 42 3.90 2.12 22.14
C ASN A 42 5.41 2.43 21.98
N ASP A 43 5.89 2.55 20.74
CA ASP A 43 7.30 2.73 20.37
C ASP A 43 7.67 4.18 20.01
N GLY A 44 6.76 5.13 20.25
CA GLY A 44 6.89 6.56 19.89
C GLY A 44 6.50 6.88 18.43
N THR A 45 5.74 5.99 17.77
CA THR A 45 5.20 6.23 16.43
C THR A 45 4.31 7.50 16.37
N ASP A 46 3.51 7.76 17.41
CA ASP A 46 2.65 8.94 17.50
C ASP A 46 3.45 10.24 17.59
N GLU A 47 4.49 10.26 18.43
CA GLU A 47 5.41 11.40 18.59
C GLU A 47 6.12 11.71 17.27
N TYR A 48 6.58 10.66 16.59
CA TYR A 48 7.20 10.78 15.27
C TYR A 48 6.23 11.38 14.25
N CYS A 49 5.01 10.84 14.11
CA CYS A 49 4.04 11.35 13.14
C CYS A 49 3.61 12.79 13.43
N ARG A 50 3.45 13.17 14.71
CA ARG A 50 3.15 14.55 15.12
C ARG A 50 4.29 15.50 14.75
N LYS A 51 5.54 15.13 15.03
CA LYS A 51 6.73 15.92 14.69
C LYS A 51 6.84 16.14 13.18
N GLU A 52 6.60 15.09 12.41
CA GLU A 52 6.68 15.12 10.94
C GLU A 52 5.44 15.71 10.25
N ARG A 53 4.46 16.19 11.03
CA ARG A 53 3.20 16.79 10.57
C ARG A 53 2.42 15.87 9.61
N ILE A 54 2.35 14.59 9.94
CA ILE A 54 1.65 13.57 9.16
C ILE A 54 0.23 13.41 9.70
N THR A 55 -0.75 13.26 8.81
CA THR A 55 -2.10 12.88 9.23
C THR A 55 -2.04 11.51 9.90
N PHE A 56 -2.37 11.46 11.18
CA PHE A 56 -2.14 10.31 12.04
C PHE A 56 -3.38 10.02 12.88
N VAL A 57 -3.78 8.74 12.93
CA VAL A 57 -4.79 8.24 13.86
C VAL A 57 -4.27 6.96 14.51
N SER A 58 -4.29 6.92 15.84
CA SER A 58 -3.96 5.71 16.60
C SER A 58 -5.23 5.04 17.10
N LEU A 59 -5.33 3.74 16.86
CA LEU A 59 -6.38 2.89 17.38
C LEU A 59 -6.01 2.40 18.79
N PRO A 60 -6.99 2.26 19.70
CA PRO A 60 -6.73 1.93 21.10
C PRO A 60 -6.20 0.49 21.32
N TRP A 61 -6.40 -0.41 20.36
CA TRP A 61 -5.95 -1.81 20.41
C TRP A 61 -5.62 -2.33 19.01
N LYS A 62 -4.98 -3.49 18.94
CA LYS A 62 -4.65 -4.14 17.67
C LYS A 62 -5.91 -4.68 16.97
N HIS A 63 -6.34 -4.00 15.92
CA HIS A 63 -7.39 -4.39 14.98
C HIS A 63 -6.85 -5.16 13.77
N ALA A 64 -7.73 -5.62 12.89
CA ALA A 64 -7.32 -6.19 11.62
C ALA A 64 -6.67 -5.11 10.71
N VAL A 65 -5.73 -5.51 9.85
CA VAL A 65 -5.09 -4.60 8.89
C VAL A 65 -6.12 -3.91 7.98
N SER A 66 -7.19 -4.63 7.61
CA SER A 66 -8.32 -4.08 6.87
C SER A 66 -8.99 -2.91 7.58
N ASP A 67 -9.13 -2.96 8.91
CA ASP A 67 -9.80 -1.91 9.68
C ASP A 67 -8.96 -0.63 9.67
N ALA A 68 -7.65 -0.77 9.88
CA ALA A 68 -6.70 0.33 9.78
C ALA A 68 -6.71 0.93 8.36
N CYS A 69 -6.61 0.10 7.32
CA CYS A 69 -6.70 0.55 5.93
C CYS A 69 -8.03 1.26 5.64
N ASN A 70 -9.16 0.70 6.07
CA ASN A 70 -10.49 1.26 5.84
C ASN A 70 -10.68 2.60 6.54
N LEU A 71 -10.14 2.78 7.75
CA LEU A 71 -10.15 4.08 8.41
C LEU A 71 -9.34 5.11 7.61
N GLY A 72 -8.15 4.75 7.16
CA GLY A 72 -7.34 5.63 6.31
C GLY A 72 -8.04 5.98 4.99
N LEU A 73 -8.71 5.00 4.36
CA LEU A 73 -9.51 5.22 3.15
C LEU A 73 -10.67 6.19 3.38
N ARG A 74 -11.32 6.15 4.55
CA ARG A 74 -12.39 7.10 4.91
C ARG A 74 -11.89 8.53 5.12
N LEU A 75 -10.68 8.68 5.64
CA LEU A 75 -10.04 9.99 5.87
C LEU A 75 -9.40 10.57 4.60
N SER A 76 -9.20 9.74 3.58
CA SER A 76 -8.52 10.10 2.34
C SER A 76 -9.32 11.08 1.45
N THR A 77 -8.62 11.98 0.77
CA THR A 77 -9.21 13.01 -0.11
C THR A 77 -8.82 12.89 -1.58
N GLY A 78 -7.83 12.06 -1.91
CA GLY A 78 -7.31 11.89 -3.26
C GLY A 78 -8.22 11.07 -4.17
N GLU A 79 -8.16 11.32 -5.48
CA GLU A 79 -8.88 10.52 -6.49
C GLU A 79 -8.24 9.14 -6.67
N ASN A 80 -6.92 9.06 -6.44
CA ASN A 80 -6.18 7.81 -6.43
C ASN A 80 -5.90 7.39 -4.99
N LEU A 81 -5.99 6.10 -4.73
CA LEU A 81 -5.86 5.48 -3.42
C LEU A 81 -4.73 4.45 -3.48
N LEU A 82 -3.80 4.54 -2.56
CA LEU A 82 -2.67 3.64 -2.47
C LEU A 82 -2.57 3.08 -1.05
N LEU A 83 -2.67 1.77 -0.91
CA LEU A 83 -2.40 1.08 0.35
C LEU A 83 -0.95 0.63 0.34
N LEU A 84 -0.17 1.02 1.34
CA LEU A 84 1.27 0.77 1.39
C LEU A 84 1.68 0.25 2.75
N LYS A 85 2.42 -0.85 2.78
CA LYS A 85 3.03 -1.36 4.01
C LYS A 85 4.18 -0.44 4.46
N HIS A 86 4.32 -0.27 5.78
CA HIS A 86 5.25 0.67 6.41
C HIS A 86 6.74 0.33 6.25
N ASP A 87 7.07 -0.83 5.67
CA ASP A 87 8.43 -1.33 5.46
C ASP A 87 8.93 -1.15 4.01
N VAL A 88 8.18 -0.40 3.20
CA VAL A 88 8.45 -0.23 1.77
C VAL A 88 9.27 1.02 1.50
N LEU A 89 10.35 0.87 0.73
CA LEU A 89 11.14 1.98 0.21
C LEU A 89 10.74 2.30 -1.24
N ALA A 90 10.20 3.50 -1.42
CA ALA A 90 9.86 4.05 -2.73
C ALA A 90 11.12 4.29 -3.57
N SER A 91 11.08 3.99 -4.87
CA SER A 91 12.12 4.36 -5.84
C SER A 91 11.73 5.60 -6.65
N ARG A 92 12.70 6.23 -7.33
CA ARG A 92 12.40 7.29 -8.31
C ARG A 92 11.31 6.83 -9.30
N ASN A 93 10.37 7.72 -9.62
CA ASN A 93 9.25 7.50 -10.54
C ASN A 93 8.29 6.36 -10.14
N TRP A 94 8.32 5.88 -8.90
CA TRP A 94 7.47 4.75 -8.49
C TRP A 94 5.98 5.07 -8.67
N LEU A 95 5.52 6.18 -8.09
CA LEU A 95 4.10 6.54 -8.10
C LEU A 95 3.64 6.96 -9.50
N SER A 96 4.44 7.76 -10.21
CA SER A 96 4.10 8.17 -11.59
C SER A 96 4.03 6.97 -12.54
N GLY A 97 4.94 6.00 -12.40
CA GLY A 97 4.90 4.75 -13.17
C GLY A 97 3.67 3.90 -12.88
N MET A 98 3.26 3.79 -11.60
CA MET A 98 2.03 3.06 -11.26
C MET A 98 0.77 3.78 -11.75
N LEU A 99 0.72 5.11 -11.63
CA LEU A 99 -0.39 5.92 -12.15
C LEU A 99 -0.48 5.85 -13.68
N GLN A 100 0.65 5.77 -14.38
CA GLN A 100 0.64 5.54 -15.83
C GLN A 100 0.01 4.20 -16.17
N GLY A 101 0.35 3.13 -15.44
CA GLY A 101 -0.29 1.82 -15.58
C GLY A 101 -1.79 1.89 -15.32
N LEU A 102 -2.20 2.54 -14.23
CA LEU A 102 -3.60 2.62 -13.80
C LEU A 102 -4.48 3.36 -14.80
N ASN A 103 -3.90 4.31 -15.54
CA ASN A 103 -4.59 5.11 -16.54
C ASN A 103 -4.34 4.64 -17.97
N SER A 104 -3.66 3.49 -18.16
CA SER A 104 -3.33 3.01 -19.52
C SER A 104 -4.50 2.39 -20.25
N GLN A 105 -5.48 1.84 -19.52
CA GLN A 105 -6.73 1.28 -20.04
C GLN A 105 -7.86 1.50 -19.02
N GLU A 106 -9.10 1.65 -19.48
CA GLU A 106 -10.24 1.94 -18.61
C GLU A 106 -10.63 0.77 -17.70
N ASP A 107 -10.35 -0.46 -18.11
CA ASP A 107 -10.67 -1.68 -17.40
C ASP A 107 -9.59 -2.10 -16.39
N ILE A 108 -8.48 -1.34 -16.25
CA ILE A 108 -7.48 -1.58 -15.20
C ILE A 108 -8.00 -1.02 -13.87
N GLY A 109 -8.33 -1.91 -12.94
CA GLY A 109 -8.85 -1.53 -11.63
C GLY A 109 -7.74 -1.30 -10.59
N ILE A 110 -6.70 -2.13 -10.63
CA ILE A 110 -5.64 -2.15 -9.61
C ILE A 110 -4.28 -2.29 -10.28
N VAL A 111 -3.31 -1.52 -9.79
CA VAL A 111 -1.90 -1.62 -10.13
C VAL A 111 -1.08 -1.97 -8.91
N ARG A 112 -0.11 -2.86 -9.08
CA ARG A 112 0.93 -3.14 -8.08
C ARG A 112 2.34 -2.94 -8.67
N PRO A 113 3.36 -2.64 -7.85
CA PRO A 113 4.75 -2.63 -8.30
C PRO A 113 5.23 -4.06 -8.66
N SER A 114 6.39 -4.15 -9.29
CA SER A 114 7.08 -5.44 -9.48
C SER A 114 8.21 -5.60 -8.46
N LEU A 115 8.37 -6.79 -7.88
CA LEU A 115 9.57 -7.11 -7.09
C LEU A 115 10.77 -7.50 -7.97
N THR A 116 10.53 -7.92 -9.23
CA THR A 116 11.58 -8.35 -10.15
C THR A 116 11.60 -7.51 -11.45
N PRO A 117 12.72 -7.46 -12.20
CA PRO A 117 12.79 -6.71 -13.47
C PRO A 117 11.95 -7.28 -14.63
N ILE A 118 10.96 -8.13 -14.37
CA ILE A 118 10.24 -8.87 -15.41
C ILE A 118 9.08 -8.03 -15.96
N GLN A 119 8.98 -8.05 -17.29
CA GLN A 119 8.03 -7.29 -18.11
C GLN A 119 6.57 -7.52 -17.74
N ILE A 120 5.78 -6.45 -17.96
CA ILE A 120 4.31 -6.37 -17.89
C ILE A 120 3.69 -7.67 -18.41
N HIS A 121 3.16 -8.49 -17.51
CA HIS A 121 2.31 -9.63 -17.85
C HIS A 121 0.87 -9.27 -17.49
N LEU A 122 0.03 -9.10 -18.51
CA LEU A 122 -1.41 -9.18 -18.35
C LEU A 122 -1.77 -10.67 -18.30
N ASN A 123 -2.53 -11.07 -17.28
CA ASN A 123 -3.09 -12.42 -17.11
C ASN A 123 -2.11 -13.59 -17.09
N LYS A 124 -1.32 -13.72 -16.03
CA LYS A 124 -0.81 -15.03 -15.58
C LYS A 124 -1.01 -15.23 -14.08
N HIS A 125 -1.72 -16.31 -13.74
CA HIS A 125 -1.74 -16.92 -12.41
C HIS A 125 -0.32 -17.38 -12.03
N VAL A 126 0.54 -16.52 -11.49
CA VAL A 126 1.89 -16.93 -11.03
C VAL A 126 2.37 -16.11 -9.82
N ALA A 127 2.43 -16.81 -8.68
CA ALA A 127 3.53 -16.84 -7.68
C ALA A 127 4.26 -15.53 -7.31
N ASP A 128 3.52 -14.48 -6.94
CA ASP A 128 4.11 -13.23 -6.45
C ASP A 128 3.27 -12.66 -5.28
N GLU A 129 2.78 -13.56 -4.42
CA GLU A 129 1.90 -13.25 -3.27
C GLU A 129 2.52 -12.18 -2.36
N ASP A 130 3.84 -12.23 -2.19
CA ASP A 130 4.63 -11.33 -1.35
C ASP A 130 4.53 -9.83 -1.72
N VAL A 131 4.30 -9.50 -3.00
CA VAL A 131 4.19 -8.10 -3.47
C VAL A 131 2.78 -7.58 -3.32
N LEU A 132 1.83 -8.47 -3.60
CA LEU A 132 0.39 -8.20 -3.52
C LEU A 132 -0.01 -7.77 -2.13
N GLU A 133 0.72 -8.21 -1.10
CA GLU A 133 0.49 -7.84 0.30
C GLU A 133 1.21 -6.57 0.76
N ARG A 134 2.01 -5.92 -0.10
CA ARG A 134 2.81 -4.75 0.27
C ARG A 134 2.29 -3.44 -0.30
N CYS A 135 1.78 -3.45 -1.53
CA CYS A 135 1.35 -2.22 -2.20
C CYS A 135 0.29 -2.49 -3.28
N ILE A 136 -0.84 -1.79 -3.20
CA ILE A 136 -1.82 -1.71 -4.29
C ILE A 136 -2.27 -0.26 -4.51
N LEU A 137 -2.40 0.13 -5.77
CA LEU A 137 -2.87 1.43 -6.23
C LEU A 137 -4.17 1.24 -7.04
N PHE A 138 -5.19 2.03 -6.74
CA PHE A 138 -6.48 1.98 -7.45
C PHE A 138 -7.19 3.34 -7.42
N LYS A 139 -8.20 3.51 -8.28
CA LYS A 139 -9.04 4.72 -8.29
C LYS A 139 -10.10 4.66 -7.18
N ARG A 140 -10.48 5.81 -6.64
CA ARG A 140 -11.61 5.93 -5.70
C ARG A 140 -12.91 5.37 -6.27
N ASP A 141 -13.12 5.46 -7.57
CA ASP A 141 -14.29 4.88 -8.23
C ASP A 141 -14.38 3.36 -8.07
N LEU A 142 -13.23 2.66 -8.04
CA LEU A 142 -13.22 1.24 -7.75
C LEU A 142 -13.70 0.98 -6.32
N LEU A 143 -13.20 1.73 -5.33
CA LEU A 143 -13.66 1.63 -3.94
C LEU A 143 -15.17 1.85 -3.83
N ASN A 144 -15.70 2.86 -4.53
CA ASN A 144 -17.14 3.15 -4.54
C ASN A 144 -17.96 2.01 -5.16
N LYS A 145 -17.38 1.28 -6.13
CA LYS A 145 -18.05 0.20 -6.85
C LYS A 145 -18.00 -1.14 -6.12
N ILE A 146 -16.85 -1.52 -5.55
CA ILE A 146 -16.68 -2.84 -4.91
C ILE A 146 -16.70 -2.79 -3.38
N GLY A 147 -16.75 -1.60 -2.78
CA GLY A 147 -16.77 -1.39 -1.33
C GLY A 147 -15.39 -1.54 -0.68
N PHE A 148 -15.36 -1.36 0.64
CA PHE A 148 -14.15 -1.38 1.47
C PHE A 148 -13.48 -2.76 1.57
N LEU A 149 -12.29 -2.81 2.18
CA LEU A 149 -11.56 -4.06 2.42
C LEU A 149 -12.34 -4.94 3.40
N GLN A 150 -12.33 -6.25 3.17
CA GLN A 150 -12.94 -7.25 4.05
C GLN A 150 -11.83 -8.01 4.78
N THR A 151 -12.10 -8.45 6.01
CA THR A 151 -11.21 -9.36 6.76
C THR A 151 -11.72 -10.79 6.56
N PRO A 152 -11.06 -11.63 5.73
CA PRO A 152 -11.44 -13.02 5.65
C PRO A 152 -11.14 -13.70 7.00
N GLN A 153 -12.11 -14.40 7.57
CA GLN A 153 -11.98 -15.07 8.87
C GLN A 153 -10.86 -16.14 8.91
N LEU A 154 -10.42 -16.63 7.74
CA LEU A 154 -9.38 -17.65 7.64
C LEU A 154 -7.96 -17.12 7.32
N PHE A 155 -7.79 -15.87 6.87
CA PHE A 155 -6.49 -15.36 6.41
C PHE A 155 -6.34 -13.86 6.69
N ALA A 156 -5.84 -13.52 7.89
CA ALA A 156 -5.71 -12.14 8.37
C ALA A 156 -4.66 -11.30 7.60
N ASP A 157 -3.80 -11.93 6.83
CA ASP A 157 -2.70 -11.35 6.04
C ASP A 157 -3.06 -11.11 4.55
N ARG A 158 -4.01 -11.86 3.99
CA ARG A 158 -4.38 -11.82 2.56
C ARG A 158 -5.43 -10.75 2.20
N VAL A 159 -5.47 -9.65 2.95
CA VAL A 159 -6.51 -8.61 2.78
C VAL A 159 -6.47 -7.99 1.37
N PHE A 160 -5.28 -7.72 0.84
CA PHE A 160 -5.15 -7.15 -0.52
C PHE A 160 -5.48 -8.17 -1.60
N HIS A 161 -5.25 -9.47 -1.35
CA HIS A 161 -5.63 -10.54 -2.26
C HIS A 161 -7.17 -10.63 -2.41
N ASP A 162 -7.92 -10.58 -1.30
CA ASP A 162 -9.40 -10.51 -1.36
C ASP A 162 -9.86 -9.32 -2.21
N TYR A 163 -9.31 -8.13 -1.93
CA TYR A 163 -9.67 -6.91 -2.64
C TYR A 163 -9.40 -7.01 -4.15
N CYS A 164 -8.24 -7.58 -4.53
CA CYS A 164 -7.90 -7.89 -5.92
C CYS A 164 -8.86 -8.89 -6.56
N SER A 165 -9.23 -9.95 -5.84
CA SER A 165 -10.19 -10.95 -6.32
C SER A 165 -11.56 -10.31 -6.61
N ARG A 166 -12.06 -9.48 -5.69
CA ARG A 166 -13.33 -8.75 -5.88
C ARG A 166 -13.28 -7.75 -7.02
N ALA A 167 -12.15 -7.08 -7.23
CA ALA A 167 -11.97 -6.22 -8.40
C ALA A 167 -12.06 -7.02 -9.72
N SER A 168 -11.41 -8.18 -9.79
CA SER A 168 -11.50 -9.07 -10.95
C SER A 168 -12.91 -9.61 -11.18
N GLN A 169 -13.63 -10.00 -10.12
CA GLN A 169 -15.03 -10.42 -10.20
C GLN A 169 -15.96 -9.29 -10.69
N ALA A 170 -15.59 -8.02 -10.44
CA ALA A 170 -16.29 -6.84 -10.94
C ALA A 170 -15.89 -6.43 -12.38
N GLY A 171 -15.07 -7.25 -13.05
CA GLY A 171 -14.66 -7.07 -14.45
C GLY A 171 -13.38 -6.28 -14.66
N TYR A 172 -12.63 -5.95 -13.61
CA TYR A 172 -11.38 -5.20 -13.74
C TYR A 172 -10.16 -6.09 -13.92
N GLN A 173 -9.23 -5.63 -14.75
CA GLN A 173 -7.89 -6.21 -14.89
C GLN A 173 -6.98 -5.73 -13.74
N LEU A 174 -6.08 -6.63 -13.32
CA LEU A 174 -5.00 -6.33 -12.39
C LEU A 174 -3.71 -6.16 -13.19
N MET A 175 -2.97 -5.08 -12.95
CA MET A 175 -1.74 -4.78 -13.69
C MET A 175 -0.51 -4.74 -12.77
N ILE A 176 0.61 -5.24 -13.28
CA ILE A 176 1.93 -5.10 -12.66
C ILE A 176 2.68 -3.98 -13.37
N ALA A 177 3.05 -2.93 -12.65
CA ALA A 177 3.91 -1.87 -13.14
C ALA A 177 5.38 -2.35 -13.18
N GLY A 178 5.75 -3.09 -14.22
CA GLY A 178 7.06 -3.79 -14.35
C GLY A 178 8.33 -2.92 -14.24
N LYS A 179 8.22 -1.59 -14.32
CA LYS A 179 9.36 -0.66 -14.14
C LYS A 179 9.40 0.01 -12.77
N VAL A 180 8.42 -0.25 -11.90
CA VAL A 180 8.33 0.33 -10.56
C VAL A 180 8.86 -0.68 -9.56
N LYS A 181 9.94 -0.31 -8.86
CA LYS A 181 10.56 -1.13 -7.82
C LYS A 181 10.19 -0.58 -6.46
N LEU A 182 9.77 -1.48 -5.57
CA LEU A 182 9.66 -1.22 -4.14
C LEU A 182 10.63 -2.16 -3.46
N ASN A 183 11.58 -1.62 -2.70
CA ASN A 183 12.52 -2.44 -1.96
C ASN A 183 11.99 -2.60 -0.53
N PRO A 184 11.81 -3.83 -0.02
CA PRO A 184 11.70 -3.99 1.42
C PRO A 184 13.00 -3.48 2.06
N ASP A 185 12.92 -2.89 3.26
CA ASP A 185 14.12 -2.54 4.00
C ASP A 185 14.93 -3.83 4.27
N SER A 186 16.19 -3.87 3.78
CA SER A 186 17.10 -5.03 3.88
C SER A 186 17.46 -5.41 5.31
N THR A 187 17.11 -4.57 6.30
CA THR A 187 17.22 -4.90 7.73
C THR A 187 16.28 -6.04 8.12
N ILE A 188 15.14 -6.20 7.45
CA ILE A 188 14.12 -7.22 7.76
C ILE A 188 14.58 -8.64 7.36
N GLU A 189 15.31 -8.78 6.25
CA GLU A 189 15.82 -10.08 5.78
C GLU A 189 16.79 -10.73 6.78
N ARG A 190 17.48 -9.93 7.61
CA ARG A 190 18.40 -10.45 8.64
C ARG A 190 17.71 -11.01 9.87
N VAL A 191 16.47 -10.60 10.16
CA VAL A 191 15.70 -11.05 11.33
C VAL A 191 14.97 -12.37 11.02
N ALA A 192 14.48 -12.55 9.80
CA ALA A 192 13.84 -13.79 9.37
C ALA A 192 14.80 -14.99 9.28
N ALA A 193 16.11 -14.74 9.12
CA ALA A 193 17.15 -15.78 9.07
C ALA A 193 17.63 -16.27 10.46
N HIS A 194 17.14 -15.70 11.56
CA HIS A 194 17.61 -16.02 12.92
C HIS A 194 16.48 -16.35 13.92
N THR A 195 15.32 -16.80 13.43
CA THR A 195 14.33 -17.43 14.30
C THR A 195 14.60 -18.94 14.30
N PRO A 196 14.92 -19.56 15.45
CA PRO A 196 15.21 -20.99 15.54
C PRO A 196 14.02 -21.87 15.15
#